data_AF-J3ECW3-F1
#
_entry.id   AF-J3ECW3-F1
#
_cell.length_a   1.000
_cell.length_b   1.000
_cell.length_c   1.000
_cell.angle_alpha   90.00
_cell.angle_beta   90.00
_cell.angle_gamma   90.00
#
_symmetry.space_group_name_H-M   'P 1'
#
loop_
_entity.id
_entity.type
_entity.pdbx_description
1 polymer ?
#
loop_
_entity_poly.entity_id
_entity_poly.type
_entity_poly.pdbx_seq_one_letter_code
_entity_poly.pdbx_strand_id
1 'polypeptide(L)' 'MLTKIELLDELLQRYAENLGNDFTGYRNHVYRVINFCCSLSALDAVNLEKIVLAGVFHDLGIWTAKTFDYLPPSEHCQ' A
#
# COMPACT_ATOMS: atom_id res chain seq x y z
N MET A 1 15.39 -9.58 -0.61
CA MET A 1 14.04 -8.99 -0.61
C MET A 1 14.11 -7.66 0.14
N LEU A 2 13.48 -6.59 -0.35
CA LEU A 2 13.45 -5.28 0.30
C LEU A 2 12.73 -5.39 1.65
N THR A 3 13.39 -4.90 2.71
CA THR A 3 12.86 -4.89 4.09
C THR A 3 12.65 -3.49 4.64
N LYS A 4 13.08 -2.47 3.88
CA LYS A 4 13.00 -1.06 4.27
C LYS A 4 12.80 -0.19 3.02
N ILE A 5 11.72 0.57 3.01
CA ILE A 5 11.35 1.54 1.95
C ILE A 5 10.77 2.75 2.68
N GLU A 6 11.54 3.84 2.80
CA GLU A 6 11.14 5.01 3.61
C GLU A 6 9.81 5.60 3.13
N LEU A 7 9.65 5.81 1.81
CA LEU A 7 8.42 6.35 1.24
C LEU A 7 7.17 5.51 1.58
N LEU A 8 7.30 4.18 1.59
CA LEU A 8 6.21 3.28 1.96
C LEU A 8 5.85 3.46 3.43
N ASP A 9 6.86 3.43 4.31
CA ASP A 9 6.66 3.51 5.74
C ASP A 9 6.09 4.89 6.14
N GLU A 10 6.59 5.97 5.53
CA GLU A 10 6.08 7.34 5.72
C GLU A 10 4.63 7.50 5.26
N LEU A 11 4.26 6.95 4.11
CA LEU A 11 2.89 7.04 3.59
C LEU A 11 1.93 6.21 4.45
N LEU A 12 2.27 4.98 4.79
CA LEU A 12 1.42 4.13 5.63
C LEU A 12 1.24 4.71 7.02
N GLN A 13 2.27 5.35 7.58
CA GLN A 13 2.17 6.00 8.89
C GLN A 13 1.06 7.06 8.95
N ARG A 14 0.76 7.74 7.84
CA ARG A 14 -0.35 8.71 7.75
C ARG A 14 -1.73 8.08 7.94
N TYR A 15 -1.85 6.77 7.72
CA TYR A 15 -3.09 6.01 7.84
C TYR A 15 -3.07 5.03 9.01
N ALA A 16 -2.06 5.10 9.89
CA ALA A 16 -1.90 4.18 11.01
C ALA A 16 -3.12 4.15 11.93
N GLU A 17 -3.73 5.31 12.20
CA GLU A 17 -4.95 5.40 13.02
C GLU A 17 -6.15 4.73 12.34
N ASN A 18 -6.34 4.94 11.03
CA ASN A 18 -7.45 4.33 10.28
C ASN A 18 -7.30 2.80 10.19
N LEU A 19 -6.07 2.33 9.95
CA LEU A 19 -5.75 0.90 9.85
C LEU A 19 -5.80 0.20 11.21
N GLY A 20 -5.43 0.89 12.30
CA GLY A 20 -5.46 0.34 13.65
C GLY A 20 -4.72 -0.98 13.77
N ASN A 21 -5.40 -2.03 14.25
CA ASN A 21 -4.82 -3.37 14.42
C ASN A 21 -4.34 -4.00 13.11
N ASP A 22 -4.88 -3.57 11.97
CA ASP A 22 -4.53 -4.10 10.66
C ASP A 22 -3.28 -3.43 10.07
N PHE A 23 -2.73 -2.39 10.70
CA PHE A 23 -1.57 -1.65 10.19
C PHE A 23 -0.39 -2.56 9.82
N THR A 24 0.02 -3.44 10.75
CA THR A 24 1.13 -4.37 10.51
C THR A 24 0.81 -5.36 9.40
N GLY A 25 -0.43 -5.84 9.34
CA GLY A 25 -0.90 -6.76 8.31
C GLY A 25 -0.86 -6.10 6.93
N TYR A 26 -1.41 -4.89 6.81
CA TYR A 26 -1.43 -4.13 5.56
C TYR A 26 -0.03 -3.76 5.10
N ARG A 27 0.83 -3.28 6.01
CA ARG A 27 2.25 -3.01 5.71
C ARG A 27 2.93 -4.24 5.12
N ASN A 28 2.81 -5.39 5.78
CA ASN A 28 3.42 -6.64 5.31
C ASN A 28 2.83 -7.11 3.97
N HIS A 29 1.54 -6.86 3.74
CA HIS A 29 0.90 -7.11 2.45
C HIS A 29 1.54 -6.26 1.34
N VAL A 30 1.65 -4.95 1.54
CA VAL A 30 2.23 -4.03 0.54
C VAL A 30 3.71 -4.37 0.25
N TYR A 31 4.51 -4.66 1.28
CA TYR A 31 5.90 -5.11 1.10
C TYR A 31 5.99 -6.38 0.24
N ARG A 32 5.09 -7.36 0.44
CA ARG A 32 5.08 -8.59 -0.37
C ARG A 32 4.80 -8.28 -1.85
N VAL A 33 3.84 -7.40 -2.13
CA VAL A 33 3.49 -7.00 -3.52
C VAL A 33 4.68 -6.32 -4.19
N ILE A 34 5.29 -5.32 -3.55
CA ILE A 34 6.44 -4.60 -4.11
C ILE A 34 7.60 -5.56 -4.39
N ASN A 35 7.90 -6.44 -3.44
CA ASN A 35 8.98 -7.41 -3.61
C ASN A 35 8.70 -8.44 -4.71
N PHE A 36 7.44 -8.79 -4.92
CA PHE A 36 7.04 -9.63 -6.03
C PHE A 36 7.26 -8.91 -7.37
N CYS A 37 6.87 -7.64 -7.48
CA CYS A 37 7.17 -6.81 -8.67
C CYS A 37 8.68 -6.72 -8.95
N CYS A 38 9.51 -6.48 -7.92
CA CYS A 38 10.97 -6.48 -8.07
C CYS A 38 11.55 -7.85 -8.47
N SER A 39 10.88 -8.94 -8.12
CA SER A 39 11.30 -10.30 -8.50
C SER A 39 10.95 -10.63 -9.96
N LEU A 40 9.88 -10.02 -10.48
CA LEU A 40 9.42 -10.21 -11.85
C LEU A 40 10.14 -9.29 -12.86
N SER A 41 10.70 -8.17 -12.42
CA SER A 41 11.33 -7.19 -13.31
C SER A 41 12.39 -6.36 -12.60
N ALA A 42 13.46 -6.03 -13.30
CA ALA A 42 14.41 -5.02 -12.85
C ALA A 42 13.74 -3.65 -12.94
N LEU A 43 13.49 -3.03 -11.78
CA LEU A 43 12.89 -1.70 -11.70
C LEU A 43 14.00 -0.66 -11.49
N ASP A 44 13.97 0.41 -12.29
CA ASP A 44 14.72 1.62 -11.97
C ASP A 44 14.06 2.38 -10.80
N ALA A 45 14.71 3.44 -10.34
CA ALA A 45 14.22 4.22 -9.20
C ALA A 45 12.80 4.79 -9.44
N VAL A 46 12.54 5.28 -10.66
CA VAL A 46 11.25 5.89 -11.03
C VAL A 46 10.13 4.85 -11.03
N ASN A 47 10.37 3.66 -11.58
CA ASN A 47 9.36 2.61 -11.60
C ASN A 47 9.18 1.97 -10.22
N LEU A 48 10.25 1.86 -9.42
CA LEU A 48 10.12 1.43 -8.02
C LEU A 48 9.24 2.40 -7.22
N GLU A 49 9.45 3.71 -7.37
CA GLU A 49 8.62 4.73 -6.71
C GLU A 49 7.14 4.60 -7.10
N LYS A 50 6.85 4.42 -8.40
CA LYS A 50 5.48 4.19 -8.89
C LYS A 50 4.85 2.93 -8.30
N ILE A 51 5.62 1.85 -8.21
CA ILE A 51 5.15 0.59 -7.61
C ILE A 51 4.89 0.75 -6.10
N VAL A 52 5.72 1.53 -5.40
CA VAL A 52 5.48 1.87 -3.99
C VAL A 52 4.17 2.65 -3.83
N LEU A 53 3.97 3.70 -4.62
CA LEU A 53 2.74 4.51 -4.59
C LEU A 53 1.50 3.66 -4.92
N ALA A 54 1.54 2.88 -6.01
CA ALA A 54 0.45 1.99 -6.39
C ALA A 54 0.16 0.96 -5.30
N GLY A 55 1.21 0.32 -4.75
CA GLY A 55 1.08 -0.66 -3.67
C GLY A 55 0.43 -0.08 -2.41
N VAL A 56 0.80 1.14 -2.01
CA VAL A 56 0.20 1.82 -0.85
C VAL A 56 -1.30 2.02 -1.03
N PHE A 57 -1.76 2.42 -2.21
CA PHE A 57 -3.13 2.90 -2.40
C PHE A 57 -4.11 1.90 -3.01
N HIS A 58 -3.64 0.80 -3.63
CA HIS A 58 -4.53 -0.09 -4.39
C HIS A 58 -5.68 -0.68 -3.57
N ASP A 59 -5.43 -1.05 -2.31
CA ASP A 59 -6.40 -1.66 -1.41
C ASP A 59 -6.63 -0.83 -0.12
N LEU A 60 -6.03 0.36 0.00
CA LEU A 60 -6.07 1.13 1.24
C LEU A 60 -7.51 1.42 1.71
N GLY A 61 -8.41 1.69 0.77
CA GLY A 61 -9.82 1.93 1.06
C GLY A 61 -10.47 0.72 1.74
N ILE A 62 -10.24 -0.48 1.22
CA ILE A 62 -10.79 -1.74 1.76
C ILE A 62 -10.30 -1.97 3.20
N TRP A 63 -9.01 -1.80 3.43
CA TRP A 63 -8.40 -2.02 4.74
C TRP A 63 -8.82 -0.95 5.77
N THR A 64 -8.92 0.31 5.36
CA THR A 64 -9.39 1.39 6.25
C THR A 64 -10.90 1.35 6.49
N ALA A 65 -11.69 0.85 5.54
CA ALA A 65 -13.12 0.61 5.70
C ALA A 65 -13.44 -0.67 6.49
N LYS A 66 -12.43 -1.52 6.77
CA LYS A 66 -12.56 -2.78 7.52
C LYS A 66 -13.59 -3.72 6.93
N THR A 67 -13.70 -3.73 5.60
CA THR A 67 -14.57 -4.63 4.85
C THR A 67 -13.91 -5.01 3.53
N PHE A 68 -14.17 -6.24 3.06
CA PHE A 68 -13.82 -6.71 1.72
C PHE A 68 -14.97 -6.56 0.72
N ASP A 69 -16.07 -5.92 1.14
CA ASP A 69 -17.18 -5.59 0.26
C ASP A 69 -16.76 -4.53 -0.77
N TYR A 70 -17.51 -4.47 -1.88
CA TYR A 70 -17.33 -3.41 -2.85
C TYR A 70 -17.62 -2.05 -2.21
N LEU A 71 -16.60 -1.20 -2.18
CA LEU A 71 -16.77 0.19 -1.77
C LEU A 71 -17.41 0.97 -2.92
N PRO A 72 -18.38 1.86 -2.65
CA PRO A 72 -18.91 2.74 -3.68
C PRO A 72 -17.77 3.57 -4.30
N PRO A 73 -17.88 3.95 -5.59
CA PRO A 73 -16.79 4.66 -6.24
C PRO A 73 -16.47 5.98 -5.54
N SER A 74 -15.20 6.40 -5.60
CA SER A 74 -14.72 7.66 -5.01
C SER A 74 -15.20 8.92 -5.77
N GLU A 75 -16.35 8.85 -6.44
CA GLU A 75 -16.94 9.93 -7.22
C GLU A 75 -17.58 11.03 -6.37
N HIS A 76 -17.56 10.88 -5.04
CA HIS A 76 -17.98 11.89 -4.07
C HIS A 76 -16.81 12.28 -3.17
N CYS A 77 -15.81 12.97 -3.74
CA CYS A 77 -14.94 13.82 -2.93
C CYS A 77 -15.74 15.05 -2.49
N GLN A 78 -16.15 15.11 -1.23
CA GLN A 78 -16.57 16.35 -0.57
C GLN A 78 -15.36 17.09 -0.01
#